data_AF-A0A2N9NVW3-F1
#
_entry.id   AF-A0A2N9NVW3-F1
#
_cell.length_a   1.000
_cell.length_b   1.000
_cell.length_c   1.000
_cell.angle_alpha   90.00
_cell.angle_beta   90.00
_cell.angle_gamma   90.00
#
_symmetry.space_group_name_H-M   'P 1'
#
loop_
_entity.id
_entity.type
_entity.pdbx_description
1 polymer ?
#
loop_
_entity_poly.entity_id
_entity_poly.type
_entity_poly.pdbx_seq_one_letter_code
_entity_poly.pdbx_strand_id
1 'polypeptide(L)' 'MGSGGVYVSRPPSLGILYSNTNAVVSWPSPAWGFKLQQNSNLVTTNWSDIAGVVIDDLLTRHVVINAPSNHLFFRLRQE' A
#
# COMPACT_ATOMS: atom_id res chain seq x y z
N MET A 1 -0.42 -25.21 30.62
CA MET A 1 0.73 -24.58 29.95
C MET A 1 0.25 -24.15 28.56
N GLY A 2 -0.09 -22.88 28.37
CA GLY A 2 -0.56 -22.38 27.07
C GLY A 2 0.65 -22.01 26.21
N SER A 3 0.83 -22.67 25.08
CA SER A 3 1.88 -22.34 24.11
C SER A 3 1.65 -20.92 23.60
N GLY A 4 2.50 -19.98 24.01
CA GLY A 4 2.56 -18.64 23.45
C GLY A 4 3.11 -18.71 22.03
N GLY A 5 2.25 -18.58 21.03
CA GLY A 5 2.67 -18.47 19.65
C GLY A 5 3.33 -17.11 19.41
N VAL A 6 4.55 -17.11 18.91
CA VAL A 6 5.16 -15.90 18.33
C VAL A 6 4.61 -15.77 16.92
N TYR A 7 3.69 -14.82 16.70
CA TYR A 7 3.23 -14.47 15.36
C TYR A 7 4.15 -13.41 14.79
N VAL A 8 5.01 -13.80 13.84
CA VAL A 8 5.72 -12.83 13.00
C VAL A 8 4.79 -12.41 11.86
N SER A 9 4.24 -11.19 11.94
CA SER A 9 3.46 -10.61 10.84
C SER A 9 4.41 -10.22 9.71
N ARG A 10 4.39 -10.96 8.60
CA ARG A 10 5.15 -10.59 7.40
C ARG A 10 4.57 -9.29 6.82
N PRO A 11 5.39 -8.30 6.42
CA PRO A 11 4.88 -7.11 5.77
C PRO A 11 4.04 -7.49 4.54
N PRO A 12 2.87 -6.86 4.34
CA PRO A 12 2.06 -7.08 3.16
C PRO A 12 2.83 -6.74 1.88
N SER A 13 2.71 -7.57 0.86
CA SER A 13 3.26 -7.31 -0.46
C SER A 13 2.44 -6.24 -1.17
N LEU A 14 3.11 -5.25 -1.77
CA LEU A 14 2.49 -4.21 -2.57
C LEU A 14 2.53 -4.58 -4.06
N GLY A 15 1.38 -4.61 -4.71
CA GLY A 15 1.21 -4.82 -6.15
C GLY A 15 0.76 -3.55 -6.86
N ILE A 16 1.11 -3.42 -8.14
CA ILE A 16 0.65 -2.34 -9.00
C ILE A 16 0.25 -2.89 -10.37
N LEU A 17 -0.92 -2.49 -10.85
CA LEU A 17 -1.43 -2.77 -12.19
C LEU A 17 -1.70 -1.44 -12.89
N TYR A 18 -1.01 -1.20 -14.00
CA TYR A 18 -1.19 0.00 -14.80
C TYR A 18 -2.12 -0.27 -15.98
N SER A 19 -3.13 0.57 -16.18
CA SER A 19 -4.10 0.48 -17.27
C SER A 19 -4.41 1.86 -17.83
N ASN A 20 -3.81 2.19 -18.99
CA ASN A 20 -3.95 3.43 -19.73
C ASN A 20 -3.79 4.69 -18.87
N THR A 21 -4.89 5.23 -18.34
CA THR A 21 -4.91 6.48 -17.57
C THR A 21 -5.01 6.25 -16.07
N ASN A 22 -5.00 5.00 -15.61
CA ASN A 22 -5.18 4.64 -14.21
C ASN A 22 -4.13 3.60 -13.77
N ALA A 23 -3.78 3.63 -12.50
CA ALA A 23 -3.10 2.52 -11.83
C ALA A 23 -3.93 2.02 -10.65
N VAL A 24 -3.95 0.71 -10.47
CA VAL A 24 -4.52 0.05 -9.29
C VAL A 24 -3.36 -0.41 -8.43
N VAL A 25 -3.27 0.16 -7.23
CA VAL A 25 -2.27 -0.24 -6.23
C VAL A 25 -2.98 -1.10 -5.19
N SER A 26 -2.48 -2.31 -4.93
CA SER A 26 -3.18 -3.30 -4.09
C SER A 26 -2.24 -4.03 -3.13
N TRP A 27 -2.79 -4.46 -1.98
CA TRP A 27 -2.06 -5.20 -0.97
C TRP A 27 -3.02 -6.08 -0.12
N PRO A 28 -2.53 -7.15 0.53
CA PRO A 28 -3.39 -8.04 1.33
C PRO A 28 -4.12 -7.34 2.48
N SER A 29 -5.36 -7.77 2.75
CA SER A 29 -6.12 -7.46 3.97
C SER A 29 -6.04 -8.65 4.94
N PRO A 30 -6.02 -8.44 6.27
CA PRO A 30 -5.90 -7.17 6.96
C PRO A 30 -4.44 -6.68 7.02
N ALA A 31 -4.20 -5.44 6.61
CA ALA A 31 -2.91 -4.77 6.76
C ALA A 31 -2.92 -3.88 8.02
N TRP A 32 -3.01 -4.48 9.20
CA TRP A 32 -3.01 -3.75 10.46
C TRP A 32 -1.69 -3.03 10.69
N GLY A 33 -1.75 -1.75 11.06
CA GLY A 33 -0.57 -0.93 11.29
C GLY A 33 0.19 -0.54 10.03
N PHE A 34 -0.34 -0.75 8.82
CA PHE A 34 0.27 -0.28 7.58
C PHE A 34 -0.59 0.80 6.91
N LYS A 35 0.06 1.86 6.44
CA LYS A 35 -0.53 2.87 5.56
C LYS A 35 0.16 2.89 4.21
N LEU A 36 -0.63 3.14 3.15
CA LEU A 36 -0.10 3.39 1.83
C LEU A 36 0.39 4.84 1.73
N GLN A 37 1.65 5.00 1.36
CA GLN A 37 2.27 6.30 1.10
C GLN A 37 2.69 6.42 -0.36
N GLN A 38 2.75 7.65 -0.85
CA GLN A 38 3.18 7.99 -2.20
C GLN A 38 4.28 9.07 -2.20
N ASN A 39 5.09 9.08 -3.26
CA ASN A 39 6.10 10.12 -3.49
C ASN A 39 6.47 10.22 -4.97
N SER A 40 6.79 11.41 -5.46
CA SER A 40 7.30 11.62 -6.83
C SER A 40 8.77 11.23 -6.99
N ASN A 41 9.50 11.04 -5.89
CA ASN A 41 10.90 10.63 -5.90
C ASN A 41 11.18 9.55 -4.84
N LEU A 42 11.61 8.38 -5.31
CA LEU A 42 11.92 7.20 -4.49
C LEU A 42 12.95 7.46 -3.38
N VAL A 43 13.92 8.35 -3.62
CA VAL A 43 15.08 8.56 -2.74
C VAL A 43 14.79 9.54 -1.59
N THR A 44 13.73 10.34 -1.73
CA THR A 44 13.41 11.36 -0.72
C THR A 44 12.73 10.76 0.50
N THR A 45 12.94 11.37 1.67
CA THR A 45 12.38 10.92 2.96
C THR A 45 10.94 11.37 3.19
N ASN A 46 10.49 12.42 2.49
CA ASN A 46 9.21 13.10 2.72
C ASN A 46 8.06 12.43 1.95
N TRP A 47 7.71 11.21 2.32
CA TRP A 47 6.56 10.49 1.75
C TRP A 47 5.26 10.93 2.42
N SER A 48 4.22 11.13 1.61
CA SER A 48 2.90 11.53 2.09
C SER A 48 1.93 10.36 2.02
N ASP A 49 0.98 10.31 2.94
CA ASP A 49 -0.10 9.34 2.90
C ASP A 49 -0.96 9.55 1.64
N ILE A 50 -1.50 8.47 1.08
CA ILE A 50 -2.38 8.59 -0.09
C ILE A 50 -3.71 9.24 0.32
N ALA A 51 -4.17 10.22 -0.46
CA ALA A 51 -5.45 10.90 -0.22
C ALA A 51 -6.65 10.19 -0.89
N GLY A 52 -6.43 9.01 -1.47
CA GLY A 52 -7.44 8.24 -2.19
C GLY A 52 -8.29 7.35 -1.27
N VAL A 53 -9.47 6.99 -1.76
CA VAL A 53 -10.33 6.00 -1.08
C VAL A 53 -9.69 4.62 -1.22
N VAL A 54 -9.32 4.03 -0.08
CA VAL A 54 -8.90 2.63 -0.02
C VAL A 54 -10.14 1.76 0.11
N ILE A 55 -10.32 0.88 -0.86
CA ILE A 55 -11.40 -0.12 -0.88
C ILE A 55 -10.85 -1.41 -0.28
N ASP A 56 -11.54 -1.97 0.70
CA ASP A 56 -11.19 -3.23 1.38
C ASP A 56 -12.30 -4.27 1.11
N ASP A 57 -11.96 -5.34 0.39
CA ASP A 57 -12.87 -6.45 0.09
C ASP A 57 -12.63 -7.66 1.01
N LEU A 58 -12.15 -7.42 2.23
CA LEU A 58 -11.77 -8.40 3.27
C LEU A 58 -10.57 -9.28 2.93
N LEU A 59 -10.25 -9.48 1.65
CA LEU A 59 -9.06 -10.21 1.19
C LEU A 59 -7.95 -9.27 0.71
N THR A 60 -8.34 -8.19 0.03
CA THR A 60 -7.41 -7.26 -0.62
C THR A 60 -7.87 -5.83 -0.36
N ARG A 61 -6.90 -4.97 -0.03
CA ARG A 61 -7.05 -3.52 -0.08
C ARG A 61 -6.52 -3.00 -1.40
N HIS A 62 -7.23 -2.07 -2.01
CA HIS A 62 -6.76 -1.43 -3.22
C HIS A 62 -7.20 0.02 -3.31
N VAL A 63 -6.47 0.78 -4.13
CA VAL A 63 -6.79 2.17 -4.47
C VAL A 63 -6.60 2.34 -5.97
N VAL A 64 -7.51 3.07 -6.58
CA VAL A 64 -7.40 3.50 -7.98
C VAL A 64 -6.86 4.91 -7.99
N ILE A 65 -5.77 5.11 -8.71
CA ILE A 65 -5.13 6.41 -8.89
C ILE A 65 -5.14 6.77 -10.37
N ASN A 66 -5.36 8.03 -10.68
CA ASN A 66 -5.09 8.53 -12.02
C ASN A 66 -3.59 8.45 -12.28
N ALA A 67 -3.23 8.01 -13.47
CA ALA A 67 -1.84 7.94 -13.90
C ALA A 67 -1.24 9.35 -13.83
N PRO A 68 -0.17 9.55 -13.04
CA PRO A 68 0.56 10.82 -13.02
C PRO A 68 1.16 11.11 -14.40
N SER A 69 1.36 12.40 -14.72
CA SER A 69 2.09 12.82 -15.93
C SER A 69 3.58 12.48 -15.88
N ASN A 70 4.11 12.23 -14.68
CA ASN A 70 5.49 11.83 -14.39
C ASN A 70 5.49 10.54 -13.56
N HIS A 71 6.58 10.25 -12.86
CA HIS A 71 6.68 9.10 -11.98
C HIS A 71 5.99 9.34 -10.62
N LEU A 72 5.36 8.29 -10.11
CA LEU A 72 4.82 8.23 -8.74
C LEU A 72 5.16 6.86 -8.17
N PHE A 73 5.75 6.86 -6.98
CA PHE A 73 6.21 5.68 -6.27
C PHE A 73 5.30 5.42 -5.08
N PHE A 74 5.17 4.16 -4.69
CA PHE A 74 4.30 3.70 -3.61
C PHE A 74 5.06 2.82 -2.64
N ARG A 75 4.71 2.92 -1.36
CA ARG A 75 5.19 2.01 -0.31
C ARG A 75 4.14 1.80 0.75
N LEU A 76 4.15 0.62 1.38
CA LEU A 76 3.44 0.40 2.63
C LEU A 76 4.39 0.74 3.78
N ARG A 77 4.01 1.72 4.59
CA ARG A 77 4.77 2.12 5.77
C ARG A 77 4.05 1.62 7.01
N GLN A 78 4.79 0.92 7.87
CA GLN A 78 4.29 0.54 9.19
C GLN A 78 4.23 1.79 10.07
N GLU A 79 3.12 1.97 10.78
CA GLU A 79 2.92 3.01 11.81
C GLU A 79 3.30 2.54 13.20
#